data_AF-A0A7C5J612-F1
#
_entry.id   AF-A0A7C5J612-F1
#
_cell.length_a   1.000
_cell.length_b   1.000
_cell.length_c   1.000
_cell.angle_alpha   90.00
_cell.angle_beta   90.00
_cell.angle_gamma   90.00
#
_symmetry.space_group_name_H-M   'P 1'
#
loop_
_entity.id
_entity.type
_entity.pdbx_description
1 polymer ?
#
loop_
_entity_poly.entity_id
_entity_poly.type
_entity_poly.pdbx_seq_one_letter_code
_entity_poly.pdbx_strand_id
1 'polypeptide(L)'
;MKWLWFVGPLVFLFVSLIVGIFPPQEHRHIRRVIERWIEEMLGPLRTKKGARTRRVKQVPPIFNGLLEQIGGGTRMTDLVLVPKNAYVAARLDDALTASNHVSVLCKLQASKSKKGGAPSFVCRPLPIVDGRAVDNDGVRFAGDDEFAELYLVEGEDDKAIKKWLTPELRDVLMELPDVWLRVDGDVMAFTLYGYRDLETLDELLDVADAFYAEKGATGHSLFGEEDPSLAREDKPTTYRVSGGKKPRDKPKGQHVEKDSPELAPAQLRLAAGAIDMALYGLGIFCVALTLGAFAWFHPSELFNSPDLVVDQPWQGGWTTKGFGAFVAAETLLVGTFAYQTWLATHDGQSIGKLLLGARVVRTDDRPVDFLRGVLLRTWTLGALPLVAAAIFAARSEAGYSARTFFEAIVTVPVFGVTLLALGIGTVSVAMAKDRRGLHDRIAGTKVVAAERFALEPIQLGVKGTDPIVVQRLIWGGALIGVLILANLGAYLADLDFFIY
;
A
#
# COMPACT_ATOMS: atom_id res chain seq x y z
N MET A 1 25.47 -13.84 -26.83
CA MET A 1 24.19 -14.52 -26.52
C MET A 1 23.05 -13.58 -26.90
N LYS A 2 22.35 -13.85 -28.01
CA LYS A 2 21.33 -12.93 -28.57
C LYS A 2 20.01 -12.94 -27.80
N TRP A 3 19.71 -14.00 -27.03
CA TRP A 3 18.48 -14.14 -26.25
C TRP A 3 18.38 -13.14 -25.08
N LEU A 4 19.53 -12.72 -24.51
CA LEU A 4 19.58 -11.74 -23.42
C LEU A 4 18.98 -10.38 -23.83
N TRP A 5 19.03 -10.05 -25.14
CA TRP A 5 18.45 -8.82 -25.68
C TRP A 5 16.92 -8.83 -25.73
N PHE A 6 16.29 -10.00 -25.69
CA PHE A 6 14.83 -10.13 -25.64
C PHE A 6 14.32 -10.32 -24.21
N VAL A 7 15.02 -11.12 -23.41
CA VAL A 7 14.62 -11.41 -22.03
C VAL A 7 14.98 -10.24 -21.10
N GLY A 8 16.12 -9.58 -21.30
CA GLY A 8 16.57 -8.46 -20.47
C GLY A 8 15.57 -7.31 -20.38
N PRO A 9 15.07 -6.75 -21.51
CA PRO A 9 14.06 -5.70 -21.50
C PRO A 9 12.74 -6.14 -20.89
N LEU A 10 12.34 -7.42 -21.05
CA LEU A 10 11.07 -7.94 -20.55
C LEU A 10 11.13 -8.16 -19.03
N VAL A 11 12.26 -8.66 -18.52
CA VAL A 11 12.54 -8.73 -17.07
C VAL A 11 12.67 -7.32 -16.49
N PHE A 12 13.35 -6.40 -17.16
CA PHE A 12 13.44 -5.00 -16.71
C PHE A 12 12.06 -4.34 -16.66
N LEU A 13 11.23 -4.50 -17.68
CA LEU A 13 9.84 -4.01 -17.69
C LEU A 13 9.02 -4.63 -16.57
N PHE A 14 9.13 -5.95 -16.37
CA PHE A 14 8.42 -6.65 -15.31
C PHE A 14 8.85 -6.20 -13.92
N VAL A 15 10.17 -6.08 -13.67
CA VAL A 15 10.71 -5.56 -12.41
C VAL A 15 10.33 -4.10 -12.21
N SER A 16 10.42 -3.26 -13.25
CA SER A 16 10.03 -1.85 -13.19
C SER A 16 8.53 -1.68 -12.95
N LEU A 17 7.72 -2.55 -13.53
CA LEU A 17 6.28 -2.59 -13.32
C LEU A 17 5.97 -3.06 -11.89
N ILE A 18 6.64 -4.08 -11.37
CA ILE A 18 6.50 -4.49 -9.97
C ILE A 18 6.93 -3.36 -9.04
N VAL A 19 8.15 -2.83 -9.19
CA VAL A 19 8.69 -1.76 -8.33
C VAL A 19 7.86 -0.48 -8.44
N GLY A 20 7.38 -0.13 -9.64
CA GLY A 20 6.56 1.05 -9.87
C GLY A 20 5.09 0.90 -9.42
N ILE A 21 4.55 -0.31 -9.37
CA ILE A 21 3.19 -0.57 -8.85
C ILE A 21 3.16 -0.51 -7.31
N PHE A 22 4.27 -0.85 -6.64
CA PHE A 22 4.33 -0.80 -5.19
C PHE A 22 4.86 0.54 -4.71
N PRO A 23 3.99 1.43 -4.17
CA PRO A 23 4.51 2.56 -3.40
C PRO A 23 5.44 2.00 -2.32
N PRO A 24 6.63 2.60 -2.11
CA PRO A 24 7.56 2.20 -1.08
C PRO A 24 6.82 1.94 0.25
N GLN A 25 7.23 0.91 1.01
CA GLN A 25 6.60 0.60 2.31
C GLN A 25 6.49 1.85 3.20
N GLU A 26 7.49 2.70 3.08
CA GLU A 26 7.60 4.06 3.54
C GLU A 26 6.37 4.95 3.24
N HIS A 27 5.94 5.07 1.97
CA HIS A 27 4.76 5.87 1.60
C HIS A 27 3.49 5.29 2.24
N ARG A 28 3.37 3.96 2.30
CA ARG A 28 2.25 3.28 2.96
C ARG A 28 2.25 3.52 4.47
N HIS A 29 3.41 3.66 5.08
CA HIS A 29 3.52 3.98 6.51
C HIS A 29 3.11 5.42 6.77
N ILE A 30 3.67 6.40 6.06
CA ILE A 30 3.29 7.82 6.16
C ILE A 30 1.78 7.98 5.94
N ARG A 31 1.25 7.34 4.88
CA ARG A 31 -0.18 7.44 4.57
C ARG A 31 -1.03 7.03 5.77
N ARG A 32 -0.69 5.90 6.41
CA ARG A 32 -1.42 5.40 7.58
C ARG A 32 -1.27 6.29 8.81
N VAL A 33 -0.07 6.81 9.08
CA VAL A 33 0.16 7.71 10.22
C VAL A 33 -0.62 9.00 10.05
N ILE A 34 -0.53 9.64 8.88
CA ILE A 34 -1.26 10.86 8.58
C ILE A 34 -2.78 10.60 8.55
N GLU A 35 -3.26 9.52 7.94
CA GLU A 35 -4.70 9.20 7.97
C GLU A 35 -5.21 9.03 9.40
N ARG A 36 -4.46 8.30 10.24
CA ARG A 36 -4.79 8.11 11.65
C ARG A 36 -4.76 9.42 12.43
N TRP A 37 -3.74 10.24 12.24
CA TRP A 37 -3.64 11.57 12.83
C TRP A 37 -4.84 12.44 12.45
N ILE A 38 -5.22 12.43 11.17
CA ILE A 38 -6.38 13.16 10.67
C ILE A 38 -7.68 12.63 11.29
N GLU A 39 -7.82 11.31 11.48
CA GLU A 39 -8.98 10.71 12.12
C GLU A 39 -9.06 11.05 13.62
N GLU A 40 -7.93 11.05 14.33
CA GLU A 40 -7.82 11.40 15.75
C GLU A 40 -8.09 12.90 15.95
N MET A 41 -7.48 13.78 15.14
CA MET A 41 -7.64 15.23 15.23
C MET A 41 -9.03 15.73 14.78
N LEU A 42 -9.58 15.23 13.67
CA LEU A 42 -10.87 15.69 13.15
C LEU A 42 -12.06 15.01 13.84
N GLY A 43 -11.81 13.92 14.56
CA GLY A 43 -12.84 12.97 14.96
C GLY A 43 -13.55 12.35 13.74
N PRO A 44 -14.71 11.69 13.93
CA PRO A 44 -15.48 11.13 12.82
C PRO A 44 -15.98 12.27 11.93
N LEU A 45 -15.24 12.49 10.82
CA LEU A 45 -15.45 13.50 9.78
C LEU A 45 -16.93 13.87 9.63
N ARG A 46 -17.37 14.92 10.34
CA ARG A 46 -18.68 15.51 10.09
C ARG A 46 -18.60 16.21 8.75
N THR A 47 -19.00 15.52 7.69
CA THR A 47 -19.18 16.03 6.31
C THR A 47 -20.19 17.18 6.19
N LYS A 48 -20.71 17.70 7.31
CA LYS A 48 -21.62 18.83 7.33
C LYS A 48 -20.89 20.10 6.90
N LYS A 49 -21.45 20.74 5.87
CA LYS A 49 -21.06 22.05 5.35
C LYS A 49 -21.17 23.08 6.50
N GLY A 50 -20.04 23.34 7.18
CA GLY A 50 -19.99 24.19 8.38
C GLY A 50 -18.99 23.75 9.45
N ALA A 51 -18.45 22.52 9.38
CA ALA A 51 -17.32 22.13 10.23
C ALA A 51 -16.12 23.07 10.01
N ARG A 52 -15.49 23.53 11.10
CA ARG A 52 -14.29 24.40 11.08
C ARG A 52 -13.18 23.70 10.30
N THR A 53 -12.95 22.43 10.62
CA THR A 53 -11.90 21.60 10.04
C THR A 53 -12.45 20.60 9.03
N ARG A 54 -11.90 20.55 7.81
CA ARG A 54 -12.35 19.61 6.76
C ARG A 54 -11.29 19.35 5.69
N ARG A 55 -11.36 18.18 5.05
CA ARG A 55 -10.58 17.89 3.83
C ARG A 55 -10.99 18.82 2.68
N VAL A 56 -10.00 19.35 1.95
CA VAL A 56 -10.21 20.14 0.72
C VAL A 56 -9.47 19.52 -0.45
N LYS A 57 -9.96 19.83 -1.67
CA LYS A 57 -9.36 19.33 -2.92
C LYS A 57 -8.01 19.98 -3.24
N GLN A 58 -7.79 21.20 -2.77
CA GLN A 58 -6.57 21.95 -3.00
C GLN A 58 -6.51 23.08 -1.98
N VAL A 59 -5.30 23.44 -1.54
CA VAL A 59 -5.06 24.69 -0.81
C VAL A 59 -5.31 25.91 -1.70
N PRO A 60 -5.65 27.08 -1.13
CA PRO A 60 -5.80 28.30 -1.90
C PRO A 60 -4.53 28.68 -2.68
N PRO A 61 -4.65 29.27 -3.89
CA PRO A 61 -3.50 29.59 -4.73
C PRO A 61 -2.43 30.49 -4.10
N ILE A 62 -2.80 31.29 -3.09
CA ILE A 62 -1.86 32.14 -2.34
C ILE A 62 -0.73 31.33 -1.68
N PHE A 63 -0.97 30.05 -1.39
CA PHE A 63 0.05 29.18 -0.79
C PHE A 63 0.85 28.35 -1.80
N ASN A 64 0.53 28.41 -3.10
CA ASN A 64 1.19 27.56 -4.09
C ASN A 64 2.68 27.87 -4.21
N GLY A 65 3.05 29.16 -4.28
CA GLY A 65 4.46 29.57 -4.34
C GLY A 65 5.24 29.11 -3.10
N LEU A 66 4.62 29.21 -1.92
CA LEU A 66 5.22 28.74 -0.67
C LEU A 66 5.39 27.22 -0.65
N LEU A 67 4.39 26.46 -1.11
CA LEU A 67 4.46 25.00 -1.22
C LEU A 67 5.54 24.53 -2.19
N GLU A 68 5.66 25.19 -3.35
CA GLU A 68 6.72 24.90 -4.33
C GLU A 68 8.11 25.15 -3.71
N GLN A 69 8.27 26.25 -2.98
CA GLN A 69 9.51 26.60 -2.30
C GLN A 69 9.89 25.65 -1.14
N ILE A 70 8.91 25.03 -0.48
CA ILE A 70 9.11 24.02 0.58
C ILE A 70 9.48 22.65 -0.01
N GLY A 71 9.34 22.48 -1.33
CA GLY A 71 9.76 21.28 -2.03
C GLY A 71 8.65 20.57 -2.78
N GLY A 72 7.40 21.06 -2.77
CA GLY A 72 6.34 20.54 -3.64
C GLY A 72 5.88 19.11 -3.32
N GLY A 73 5.98 18.20 -4.29
CA GLY A 73 5.68 16.78 -4.11
C GLY A 73 4.25 16.36 -4.45
N THR A 74 4.02 15.06 -4.42
CA THR A 74 2.71 14.46 -4.73
C THR A 74 1.73 14.73 -3.60
N ARG A 75 0.60 15.38 -3.91
CA ARG A 75 -0.44 15.69 -2.93
C ARG A 75 -1.04 14.42 -2.33
N MET A 76 -0.85 14.25 -1.02
CA MET A 76 -1.52 13.20 -0.26
C MET A 76 -2.88 13.68 0.24
N THR A 77 -2.91 14.74 1.03
CA THR A 77 -4.15 15.33 1.57
C THR A 77 -3.95 16.79 1.94
N ASP A 78 -5.04 17.55 1.90
CA ASP A 78 -5.08 18.92 2.39
C ASP A 78 -6.26 19.08 3.34
N LEU A 79 -6.02 19.71 4.48
CA LEU A 79 -7.03 20.05 5.48
C LEU A 79 -7.15 21.56 5.60
N VAL A 80 -8.36 22.04 5.79
CA VAL A 80 -8.61 23.40 6.28
C VAL A 80 -8.59 23.35 7.78
N LEU A 81 -7.79 24.20 8.43
CA LEU A 81 -7.88 24.46 9.87
C LEU A 81 -8.80 25.66 10.11
N VAL A 82 -8.43 26.81 9.53
CA VAL A 82 -9.22 28.04 9.57
C VAL A 82 -9.58 28.42 8.13
N PRO A 83 -10.87 28.44 7.75
CA PRO A 83 -11.27 28.75 6.38
C PRO A 83 -10.62 30.02 5.83
N LYS A 84 -9.93 29.88 4.68
CA LYS A 84 -9.19 30.93 3.96
C LYS A 84 -7.88 31.39 4.60
N ASN A 85 -7.60 31.01 5.83
CA ASN A 85 -6.44 31.53 6.58
C ASN A 85 -5.42 30.47 6.99
N ALA A 86 -5.83 29.24 7.27
CA ALA A 86 -4.88 28.20 7.71
C ALA A 86 -5.24 26.81 7.19
N TYR A 87 -4.23 26.07 6.75
CA TYR A 87 -4.36 24.78 6.09
C TYR A 87 -3.24 23.83 6.52
N VAL A 88 -3.52 22.53 6.60
CA VAL A 88 -2.48 21.50 6.64
C VAL A 88 -2.34 20.92 5.24
N ALA A 89 -1.11 20.76 4.77
CA ALA A 89 -0.78 20.13 3.50
C ALA A 89 0.20 18.98 3.77
N ALA A 90 -0.19 17.75 3.41
CA ALA A 90 0.72 16.61 3.40
C ALA A 90 1.11 16.27 1.97
N ARG A 91 2.41 16.10 1.75
CA ARG A 91 3.02 15.83 0.46
C ARG A 91 3.93 14.60 0.56
N LEU A 92 3.84 13.74 -0.45
CA LEU A 92 4.77 12.65 -0.63
C LEU A 92 5.90 13.08 -1.57
N ASP A 93 7.08 12.51 -1.39
CA ASP A 93 8.17 12.66 -2.35
C ASP A 93 7.77 12.14 -3.74
N ASP A 94 8.42 12.69 -4.76
CA ASP A 94 8.26 12.28 -6.16
C ASP A 94 9.61 12.35 -6.89
N ALA A 95 9.62 12.10 -8.20
CA ALA A 95 10.87 12.07 -8.96
C ALA A 95 11.66 13.39 -8.96
N LEU A 96 11.03 14.52 -8.59
CA LEU A 96 11.65 15.84 -8.57
C LEU A 96 11.92 16.34 -7.15
N THR A 97 11.33 15.70 -6.14
CA THR A 97 11.26 16.22 -4.77
C THR A 97 11.79 15.17 -3.82
N ALA A 98 12.78 15.54 -3.01
CA ALA A 98 13.61 14.56 -2.28
C ALA A 98 12.99 14.09 -0.95
N SER A 99 11.85 14.63 -0.53
CA SER A 99 11.36 14.42 0.83
C SER A 99 9.84 14.55 0.98
N ASN A 100 9.26 13.54 1.62
CA ASN A 100 7.96 13.60 2.25
C ASN A 100 7.90 14.75 3.27
N HIS A 101 6.77 15.44 3.37
CA HIS A 101 6.58 16.48 4.38
C HIS A 101 5.13 16.74 4.74
N VAL A 102 4.94 17.25 5.97
CA VAL A 102 3.68 17.80 6.45
C VAL A 102 3.92 19.26 6.81
N SER A 103 3.10 20.14 6.23
CA SER A 103 3.21 21.58 6.43
C SER A 103 1.91 22.18 6.96
N VAL A 104 2.02 23.07 7.95
CA VAL A 104 0.93 23.97 8.38
C VAL A 104 1.14 25.32 7.71
N LEU A 105 0.23 25.69 6.83
CA LEU A 105 0.25 26.89 6.01
C LEU A 105 -0.68 27.93 6.63
N CYS A 106 -0.17 29.13 6.86
CA CYS A 106 -0.89 30.18 7.56
C CYS A 106 -0.80 31.50 6.80
N LYS A 107 -1.93 32.20 6.70
CA LYS A 107 -2.00 33.58 6.23
C LYS A 107 -1.70 34.53 7.39
N LEU A 108 -0.81 35.48 7.16
CA LEU A 108 -0.40 36.49 8.13
C LEU A 108 -1.33 37.70 8.10
N GLN A 109 -1.30 38.48 9.17
CA GLN A 109 -2.01 39.76 9.21
C GLN A 109 -1.47 40.70 8.14
N ALA A 110 -2.32 41.03 7.16
CA ALA A 110 -1.95 41.96 6.11
C ALA A 110 -1.56 43.30 6.76
N SER A 111 -0.29 43.66 6.63
CA SER A 111 0.17 44.94 7.12
C SER A 111 -0.52 46.04 6.33
N LYS A 112 -1.27 46.89 7.04
CA LYS A 112 -1.90 48.08 6.45
C LYS A 112 -0.88 49.10 5.92
N SER A 113 0.40 48.92 6.24
CA SER A 113 1.49 49.76 5.76
C SER A 113 2.07 49.19 4.46
N LYS A 114 2.15 50.03 3.42
CA LYS A 114 2.90 49.79 2.17
C LYS A 114 4.39 49.42 2.39
N LYS A 115 4.91 49.57 3.60
CA LYS A 115 6.29 49.28 4.01
C LYS A 115 6.40 48.27 5.17
N GLY A 116 5.32 47.59 5.57
CA GLY A 116 5.29 46.86 6.84
C GLY A 116 4.89 45.38 6.79
N GLY A 117 5.00 44.71 5.64
CA GLY A 117 4.73 43.26 5.55
C GLY A 117 5.65 42.44 6.46
N ALA A 118 5.33 41.15 6.67
CA ALA A 118 6.27 40.28 7.36
C ALA A 118 7.55 40.16 6.52
N PRO A 119 8.74 40.12 7.14
CA PRO A 119 9.98 39.90 6.41
C PRO A 119 9.95 38.53 5.75
N SER A 120 10.54 38.39 4.57
CA SER A 120 10.75 37.06 3.98
C SER A 120 12.03 36.45 4.55
N PHE A 121 11.91 35.29 5.18
CA PHE A 121 13.04 34.57 5.78
C PHE A 121 12.74 33.07 5.95
N VAL A 122 13.79 32.29 6.16
CA VAL A 122 13.73 30.87 6.51
C VAL A 122 14.42 30.69 7.85
N CYS A 123 13.77 30.00 8.78
CA CYS A 123 14.33 29.51 10.01
C CYS A 123 14.30 27.98 9.94
N ARG A 124 15.48 27.36 9.90
CA ARG A 124 15.62 25.92 9.73
C ARG A 124 16.53 25.33 10.81
N PRO A 125 16.35 24.05 11.18
CA PRO A 125 17.28 23.37 12.07
C PRO A 125 18.71 23.49 11.54
N LEU A 126 19.66 23.76 12.43
CA LEU A 126 21.05 23.96 12.07
C LEU A 126 21.59 22.67 11.41
N PRO A 127 22.07 22.72 10.16
CA PRO A 127 22.51 21.52 9.47
C PRO A 127 23.67 20.84 10.21
N ILE A 128 23.63 19.51 10.27
CA ILE A 128 24.72 18.69 10.80
C ILE A 128 25.41 18.01 9.61
N VAL A 129 26.67 18.35 9.38
CA VAL A 129 27.50 17.76 8.32
C VAL A 129 28.63 16.98 8.99
N ASP A 130 28.76 15.69 8.65
CA ASP A 130 29.76 14.78 9.24
C ASP A 130 29.74 14.74 10.78
N GLY A 131 28.53 14.82 11.36
CA GLY A 131 28.33 14.78 12.82
C GLY A 131 28.71 16.07 13.55
N ARG A 132 29.02 17.15 12.84
CA ARG A 132 29.28 18.48 13.41
C ARG A 132 28.24 19.47 12.92
N ALA A 133 27.73 20.30 13.83
CA ALA A 133 26.90 21.43 13.45
C ALA A 133 27.71 22.39 12.57
N VAL A 134 27.10 22.89 11.49
CA VAL A 134 27.68 23.91 10.62
C VAL A 134 27.76 25.23 11.39
N ASP A 135 28.79 26.05 11.11
CA ASP A 135 28.90 27.39 11.69
C ASP A 135 27.65 28.23 11.38
N ASN A 136 27.03 28.79 12.42
CA ASN A 136 25.82 29.59 12.27
C ASN A 136 26.15 31.03 11.86
N ASP A 137 26.16 31.25 10.54
CA ASP A 137 26.35 32.55 9.90
C ASP A 137 25.02 33.31 9.67
N GLY A 138 23.91 32.81 10.23
CA GLY A 138 22.59 33.43 10.09
C GLY A 138 22.36 34.66 10.97
N VAL A 139 21.11 35.10 10.99
CA VAL A 139 20.64 36.23 11.81
C VAL A 139 20.83 35.90 13.30
N ARG A 140 21.71 36.64 13.98
CA ARG A 140 21.99 36.42 15.42
C ARG A 140 21.04 37.18 16.35
N PHE A 141 20.51 36.51 17.35
CA PHE A 141 19.64 37.09 18.37
C PHE A 141 20.44 37.36 19.65
N ALA A 142 20.42 38.59 20.14
CA ALA A 142 21.25 38.98 21.27
C ALA A 142 20.70 38.35 22.57
N GLY A 143 21.54 37.57 23.27
CA GLY A 143 21.19 36.92 24.53
C GLY A 143 20.39 35.62 24.37
N ASP A 144 20.42 35.02 23.17
CA ASP A 144 19.69 33.79 22.86
C ASP A 144 20.58 32.82 22.08
N ASP A 145 21.64 32.38 22.77
CA ASP A 145 22.66 31.51 22.20
C ASP A 145 22.12 30.09 21.98
N GLU A 146 21.21 29.61 22.85
CA GLU A 146 20.57 28.29 22.74
C GLU A 146 19.76 28.17 21.44
N PHE A 147 19.00 29.19 21.08
CA PHE A 147 18.30 29.22 19.79
C PHE A 147 19.29 29.21 18.61
N ALA A 148 20.41 29.92 18.71
CA ALA A 148 21.44 29.94 17.67
C ALA A 148 22.23 28.62 17.56
N GLU A 149 22.26 27.80 18.60
CA GLU A 149 22.83 26.45 18.55
C GLU A 149 21.92 25.45 17.81
N LEU A 150 20.61 25.68 17.85
CA LEU A 150 19.61 24.79 17.24
C LEU A 150 19.14 25.23 15.85
N TYR A 151 19.12 26.53 15.56
CA TYR A 151 18.49 27.09 14.38
C TYR A 151 19.39 28.02 13.56
N LEU A 152 19.36 27.83 12.24
CA LEU A 152 19.91 28.75 11.25
C LEU A 152 18.78 29.63 10.67
N VAL A 153 18.89 30.94 10.86
CA VAL A 153 17.93 31.93 10.34
C VAL A 153 18.54 32.72 9.19
N GLU A 154 17.92 32.66 8.02
CA GLU A 154 18.39 33.28 6.77
C GLU A 154 17.31 34.22 6.19
N GLY A 155 17.68 35.46 5.88
CA GLY A 155 16.79 36.42 5.22
C GLY A 155 17.47 37.76 4.95
N GLU A 156 16.80 38.67 4.24
CA GLU A 156 17.42 39.90 3.73
C GLU A 156 17.53 41.05 4.76
N ASP A 157 16.61 41.12 5.74
CA ASP A 157 16.54 42.21 6.72
C ASP A 157 16.60 41.67 8.15
N ASP A 158 17.82 41.51 8.66
CA ASP A 158 18.11 41.12 10.04
C ASP A 158 17.30 41.89 11.08
N LYS A 159 17.11 43.20 10.88
CA LYS A 159 16.43 44.04 11.87
C LYS A 159 14.94 43.76 11.87
N ALA A 160 14.34 43.60 10.68
CA ALA A 160 12.94 43.22 10.57
C ALA A 160 12.70 41.81 11.11
N ILE A 161 13.60 40.85 10.81
CA ILE A 161 13.51 39.47 11.29
C ILE A 161 13.61 39.42 12.82
N LYS A 162 14.61 40.07 13.43
CA LYS A 162 14.76 40.13 14.90
C LYS A 162 13.56 40.76 15.60
N LYS A 163 12.92 41.74 14.96
CA LYS A 163 11.70 42.36 15.48
C LYS A 163 10.48 41.46 15.31
N TRP A 164 10.43 40.67 14.24
CA TRP A 164 9.29 39.80 13.95
C TRP A 164 9.31 38.53 14.78
N LEU A 165 10.48 37.88 14.89
CA LEU A 165 10.70 36.64 15.63
C LEU A 165 11.09 36.95 17.08
N THR A 166 10.08 37.18 17.92
CA THR A 166 10.20 37.53 19.34
C THR A 166 10.82 36.40 20.16
N PRO A 167 11.35 36.66 21.38
CA PRO A 167 11.87 35.62 22.26
C PRO A 167 10.88 34.47 22.50
N GLU A 168 9.61 34.80 22.74
CA GLU A 168 8.57 33.81 23.03
C GLU A 168 8.33 32.87 21.83
N LEU A 169 8.38 33.40 20.61
CA LEU A 169 8.25 32.57 19.40
C LEU A 169 9.49 31.72 19.12
N ARG A 170 10.67 32.14 19.58
CA ARG A 170 11.89 31.33 19.49
C ARG A 170 11.85 30.18 20.48
N ASP A 171 11.38 30.42 21.71
CA ASP A 171 11.15 29.38 22.71
C ASP A 171 10.20 28.30 22.19
N VAL A 172 9.09 28.71 21.55
CA VAL A 172 8.15 27.77 20.93
C VAL A 172 8.78 26.95 19.81
N LEU A 173 9.66 27.52 18.98
CA LEU A 173 10.37 26.74 17.95
C LEU A 173 11.31 25.71 18.58
N MET A 174 11.96 26.04 19.70
CA MET A 174 12.86 25.11 20.40
C MET A 174 12.14 23.92 21.02
N GLU A 175 10.82 24.00 21.26
CA GLU A 175 10.00 22.85 21.68
C GLU A 175 9.94 21.77 20.58
N LEU A 176 10.10 22.15 19.30
CA LEU A 176 10.08 21.24 18.16
C LEU A 176 11.29 21.49 17.23
N PRO A 177 12.51 21.09 17.64
CA PRO A 177 13.78 21.50 17.00
C PRO A 177 13.93 21.07 15.53
N ASP A 178 13.10 20.14 15.06
CA ASP A 178 13.10 19.65 13.69
C ASP A 178 12.20 20.46 12.73
N VAL A 179 11.41 21.42 13.24
CA VAL A 179 10.47 22.19 12.42
C VAL A 179 11.17 23.26 11.60
N TRP A 180 10.79 23.39 10.33
CA TRP A 180 11.21 24.48 9.47
C TRP A 180 10.12 25.55 9.45
N LEU A 181 10.47 26.79 9.78
CA LEU A 181 9.62 27.95 9.59
C LEU A 181 10.05 28.71 8.33
N ARG A 182 9.12 28.95 7.42
CA ARG A 182 9.32 29.83 6.27
C ARG A 182 8.28 30.92 6.26
N VAL A 183 8.73 32.16 6.10
CA VAL A 183 7.87 33.34 5.98
C VAL A 183 8.13 33.97 4.61
N ASP A 184 7.06 34.23 3.87
CA ASP A 184 7.13 34.91 2.58
C ASP A 184 5.97 35.93 2.45
N GLY A 185 6.27 37.19 2.77
CA GLY A 185 5.31 38.30 2.65
C GLY A 185 4.08 38.18 3.57
N ASP A 186 2.95 37.71 3.03
CA ASP A 186 1.68 37.58 3.75
C ASP A 186 1.29 36.13 4.09
N VAL A 187 2.22 35.19 3.89
CA VAL A 187 2.06 33.77 4.23
C VAL A 187 3.26 33.25 5.00
N MET A 188 3.03 32.23 5.83
CA MET A 188 4.06 31.46 6.49
C MET A 188 3.73 29.97 6.46
N ALA A 189 4.74 29.13 6.65
CA ALA A 189 4.62 27.69 6.74
C ALA A 189 5.54 27.09 7.80
N PHE A 190 5.00 26.16 8.58
CA PHE A 190 5.75 25.26 9.45
C PHE A 190 5.82 23.91 8.78
N THR A 191 7.02 23.36 8.55
CA THR A 191 7.18 22.11 7.82
C THR A 191 8.02 21.13 8.61
N LEU A 192 7.51 19.90 8.75
CA LEU A 192 8.29 18.75 9.14
C LEU A 192 8.60 17.89 7.92
N TYR A 193 9.88 17.66 7.66
CA TYR A 193 10.35 16.75 6.63
C TYR A 193 10.53 15.33 7.19
N GLY A 194 10.33 14.35 6.33
CA GLY A 194 10.55 12.93 6.62
C GLY A 194 9.38 12.26 7.37
N TYR A 195 9.72 11.21 8.12
CA TYR A 195 8.77 10.40 8.87
C TYR A 195 8.60 10.97 10.28
N ARG A 196 7.37 11.24 10.66
CA ARG A 196 7.01 11.76 11.98
C ARG A 196 5.88 10.93 12.56
N ASP A 197 5.94 10.70 13.86
CA ASP A 197 4.87 10.03 14.59
C ASP A 197 3.69 10.99 14.85
N LEU A 198 2.64 10.46 15.50
CA LEU A 198 1.44 11.24 15.78
C LEU A 198 1.72 12.40 16.73
N GLU A 199 2.55 12.16 17.76
CA GLU A 199 2.89 13.14 18.80
C GLU A 199 3.62 14.34 18.19
N THR A 200 4.62 14.10 17.34
CA THR A 200 5.35 15.18 16.65
C THR A 200 4.45 15.99 15.70
N LEU A 201 3.42 15.37 15.09
CA LEU A 201 2.46 16.08 14.24
C LEU A 201 1.49 16.95 15.04
N ASP A 202 1.16 16.57 16.27
CA ASP A 202 0.38 17.39 17.19
C ASP A 202 1.23 18.57 17.69
N GLU A 203 2.49 18.34 18.07
CA GLU A 203 3.43 19.41 18.43
C GLU A 203 3.62 20.42 17.29
N LEU A 204 3.64 19.96 16.02
CA LEU A 204 3.67 20.85 14.85
C LEU A 204 2.46 21.79 14.81
N LEU A 205 1.28 21.31 15.19
CA LEU A 205 0.08 22.16 15.24
C LEU A 205 0.13 23.13 16.40
N ASP A 206 0.65 22.73 17.56
CA ASP A 206 0.79 23.60 18.73
C ASP A 206 1.78 24.74 18.45
N VAL A 207 2.93 24.43 17.85
CA VAL A 207 3.89 25.44 17.36
C VAL A 207 3.23 26.38 16.35
N ALA A 208 2.53 25.83 15.34
CA ALA A 208 1.85 26.65 14.35
C ALA A 208 0.72 27.51 14.97
N ASP A 209 0.05 27.03 16.02
CA ASP A 209 -1.02 27.74 16.73
C ASP A 209 -0.49 28.96 17.46
N ALA A 210 0.60 28.80 18.21
CA ALA A 210 1.25 29.90 18.93
C ALA A 210 1.66 31.04 17.96
N PHE A 211 2.29 30.69 16.84
CA PHE A 211 2.64 31.68 15.81
C PHE A 211 1.42 32.29 15.13
N TYR A 212 0.38 31.50 14.86
CA TYR A 212 -0.83 32.00 14.22
C TYR A 212 -1.64 32.91 15.15
N ALA A 213 -1.66 32.63 16.45
CA ALA A 213 -2.29 33.48 17.45
C ALA A 213 -1.60 34.87 17.50
N GLU A 214 -0.27 34.91 17.43
CA GLU A 214 0.46 36.18 17.51
C GLU A 214 0.53 36.94 16.16
N LYS A 215 0.79 36.24 15.04
CA LYS A 215 1.10 36.86 13.74
C LYS A 215 0.05 36.58 12.65
N GLY A 216 -0.87 35.67 12.90
CA GLY A 216 -1.86 35.22 11.93
C GLY A 216 -2.90 36.28 11.58
N ALA A 217 -3.56 36.09 10.43
CA ALA A 217 -4.48 37.07 9.87
C ALA A 217 -5.67 37.44 10.77
N THR A 218 -6.02 36.58 11.72
CA THR A 218 -7.18 36.74 12.61
C THR A 218 -6.81 37.13 14.03
N GLY A 219 -5.56 36.91 14.46
CA GLY A 219 -5.11 37.13 15.84
C GLY A 219 -5.76 36.18 16.87
N HIS A 220 -6.31 35.05 16.42
CA HIS A 220 -6.91 34.02 17.25
C HIS A 220 -6.20 32.69 17.03
N SER A 221 -6.33 31.76 17.97
CA SER A 221 -5.89 30.37 17.81
C SER A 221 -6.52 29.72 16.56
N LEU A 222 -5.78 28.84 15.89
CA LEU A 222 -6.17 27.91 14.83
C LEU A 222 -7.37 27.05 15.23
N PHE A 223 -7.50 26.70 16.51
CA PHE A 223 -8.64 25.94 17.04
C PHE A 223 -9.82 26.85 17.41
N GLY A 224 -9.58 28.16 17.40
CA GLY A 224 -10.48 29.23 17.79
C GLY A 224 -10.52 29.37 19.31
N GLU A 225 -10.79 30.60 19.78
CA GLU A 225 -11.24 30.77 21.16
C GLU A 225 -12.55 29.99 21.29
N GLU A 226 -12.59 29.01 22.20
CA GLU A 226 -13.85 28.44 22.64
C GLU A 226 -14.67 29.62 23.15
N ASP A 227 -15.69 30.02 22.38
CA ASP A 227 -16.59 31.10 22.75
C ASP A 227 -17.07 30.78 24.18
N PRO A 228 -16.69 31.56 25.20
CA PRO A 228 -17.01 31.25 26.59
C PRO A 228 -18.53 31.17 26.81
N SER A 229 -19.33 31.71 25.88
CA SER A 229 -20.79 31.59 25.89
C SER A 229 -21.33 30.28 25.30
N LEU A 230 -20.53 29.57 24.49
CA LEU A 230 -20.80 28.21 24.00
C LEU A 230 -20.20 27.11 24.87
N ALA A 231 -19.34 27.46 25.83
CA ALA A 231 -19.24 26.72 27.07
C ALA A 231 -20.61 26.84 27.76
N ARG A 232 -21.58 26.04 27.26
CA ARG A 232 -22.81 25.77 27.99
C ARG A 232 -22.38 25.52 29.42
N GLU A 233 -23.05 26.18 30.35
CA GLU A 233 -23.19 25.65 31.70
C GLU A 233 -23.69 24.20 31.55
N ASP A 234 -22.78 23.27 31.32
CA ASP A 234 -22.86 21.96 31.92
C ASP A 234 -22.88 22.29 33.40
N LYS A 235 -24.10 22.54 33.90
CA LYS A 235 -24.40 22.72 35.31
C LYS A 235 -23.48 21.75 36.01
N PRO A 236 -22.64 22.21 36.96
CA PRO A 236 -21.77 21.32 37.70
C PRO A 236 -22.68 20.18 38.15
N THR A 237 -22.50 19.01 37.55
CA THR A 237 -23.16 17.82 38.04
C THR A 237 -22.53 17.69 39.39
N THR A 238 -23.27 18.17 40.39
CA THR A 238 -22.92 18.07 41.78
C THR A 238 -22.86 16.57 42.02
N TYR A 239 -21.66 16.02 41.86
CA TYR A 239 -21.26 14.78 42.46
C TYR A 239 -21.31 15.06 43.95
N ARG A 240 -22.53 14.96 44.47
CA ARG A 240 -22.81 14.88 45.89
C ARG A 240 -22.04 13.64 46.33
N VAL A 241 -20.90 13.87 46.96
CA VAL A 241 -20.17 12.87 47.75
C VAL A 241 -21.13 12.48 48.87
N SER A 242 -22.07 11.59 48.57
CA SER A 242 -22.88 10.92 49.57
C SER A 242 -21.94 9.98 50.30
N GLY A 243 -21.77 10.22 51.60
CA GLY A 243 -20.84 9.52 52.45
C GLY A 243 -20.90 7.99 52.35
N GLY A 244 -19.74 7.40 52.63
CA GLY A 244 -19.64 6.13 53.33
C GLY A 244 -20.50 4.98 52.79
N LYS A 245 -20.28 4.59 51.54
CA LYS A 245 -20.49 3.20 51.14
C LYS A 245 -19.19 2.65 50.57
N LYS A 246 -18.80 1.49 51.12
CA LYS A 246 -17.62 0.69 50.78
C LYS A 246 -17.30 0.74 49.28
N PRO A 247 -16.01 0.72 48.89
CA PRO A 247 -15.59 0.77 47.49
C PRO A 247 -16.32 -0.33 46.72
N ARG A 248 -17.25 0.09 45.87
CA ARG A 248 -17.90 -0.78 44.91
C ARG A 248 -16.97 -0.82 43.73
N ASP A 249 -16.47 -2.01 43.42
CA ASP A 249 -15.54 -2.29 42.34
C ASP A 249 -15.86 -1.42 41.11
N LYS A 250 -14.87 -0.61 40.70
CA LYS A 250 -14.94 0.13 39.45
C LYS A 250 -15.37 -0.88 38.37
N PRO A 251 -16.45 -0.64 37.60
CA PRO A 251 -16.71 -1.46 36.42
C PRO A 251 -15.45 -1.36 35.58
N LYS A 252 -14.73 -2.49 35.47
CA LYS A 252 -13.56 -2.64 34.62
C LYS A 252 -13.87 -1.93 33.32
N GLY A 253 -13.02 -0.97 32.96
CA GLY A 253 -13.18 -0.19 31.74
C GLY A 253 -13.58 -1.14 30.63
N GLN A 254 -14.71 -0.84 29.96
CA GLN A 254 -14.98 -1.42 28.68
C GLN A 254 -13.78 -1.04 27.82
N HIS A 255 -12.82 -1.95 27.71
CA HIS A 255 -11.91 -1.97 26.59
C HIS A 255 -12.82 -1.78 25.38
N VAL A 256 -12.65 -0.66 24.68
CA VAL A 256 -13.22 -0.48 23.35
C VAL A 256 -12.75 -1.72 22.60
N GLU A 257 -13.67 -2.67 22.44
CA GLU A 257 -13.43 -3.96 21.83
C GLU A 257 -13.07 -3.61 20.39
N LYS A 258 -11.77 -3.55 20.12
CA LYS A 258 -11.21 -3.12 18.84
C LYS A 258 -11.90 -3.98 17.79
N ASP A 259 -12.81 -3.37 17.01
CA ASP A 259 -13.73 -4.07 16.13
C ASP A 259 -12.95 -5.13 15.36
N SER A 260 -13.18 -6.39 15.75
CA SER A 260 -12.44 -7.50 15.16
C SER A 260 -12.71 -7.48 13.66
N PRO A 261 -11.67 -7.49 12.81
CA PRO A 261 -11.85 -7.30 11.37
C PRO A 261 -12.84 -8.31 10.82
N GLU A 262 -13.83 -7.81 10.07
CA GLU A 262 -14.95 -8.60 9.58
C GLU A 262 -14.46 -9.77 8.71
N LEU A 263 -14.95 -10.98 8.99
CA LEU A 263 -14.59 -12.17 8.23
C LEU A 263 -15.09 -12.05 6.79
N ALA A 264 -14.19 -12.26 5.82
CA ALA A 264 -14.54 -12.22 4.41
C ALA A 264 -15.64 -13.26 4.09
N PRO A 265 -16.68 -12.89 3.33
CA PRO A 265 -17.72 -13.83 2.93
C PRO A 265 -17.15 -14.94 2.03
N ALA A 266 -17.74 -16.13 2.09
CA ALA A 266 -17.23 -17.32 1.38
C ALA A 266 -17.13 -17.07 -0.14
N GLN A 267 -18.08 -16.35 -0.73
CA GLN A 267 -18.10 -16.03 -2.16
C GLN A 267 -16.86 -15.22 -2.57
N LEU A 268 -16.46 -14.22 -1.77
CA LEU A 268 -15.28 -13.41 -2.02
C LEU A 268 -14.01 -14.27 -2.03
N ARG A 269 -13.93 -15.22 -1.10
CA ARG A 269 -12.79 -16.12 -0.96
C ARG A 269 -12.68 -17.11 -2.11
N LEU A 270 -13.80 -17.69 -2.52
CA LEU A 270 -13.88 -18.59 -3.66
C LEU A 270 -13.54 -17.86 -4.96
N ALA A 271 -14.06 -16.64 -5.15
CA ALA A 271 -13.74 -15.81 -6.30
C ALA A 271 -12.24 -15.45 -6.33
N ALA A 272 -11.65 -15.10 -5.18
CA ALA A 272 -10.21 -14.81 -5.10
C ALA A 272 -9.37 -16.04 -5.46
N GLY A 273 -9.72 -17.20 -4.90
CA GLY A 273 -9.06 -18.46 -5.22
C GLY A 273 -9.20 -18.85 -6.70
N ALA A 274 -10.36 -18.62 -7.30
CA ALA A 274 -10.58 -18.88 -8.73
C ALA A 274 -9.70 -17.99 -9.62
N ILE A 275 -9.53 -16.70 -9.27
CA ILE A 275 -8.60 -15.81 -10.00
C ILE A 275 -7.17 -16.32 -9.88
N ASP A 276 -6.71 -16.66 -8.67
CA ASP A 276 -5.35 -17.18 -8.46
C ASP A 276 -5.12 -18.47 -9.27
N MET A 277 -6.09 -19.39 -9.26
CA MET A 277 -6.04 -20.63 -10.04
C MET A 277 -6.05 -20.39 -11.55
N ALA A 278 -6.83 -19.42 -12.03
CA ALA A 278 -6.85 -19.07 -13.45
C ALA A 278 -5.50 -18.52 -13.94
N LEU A 279 -4.80 -17.76 -13.11
CA LEU A 279 -3.45 -17.25 -13.42
C LEU A 279 -2.43 -18.40 -13.54
N TYR A 280 -2.44 -19.36 -12.62
CA TYR A 280 -1.59 -20.55 -12.74
C TYR A 280 -2.01 -21.43 -13.91
N GLY A 281 -3.31 -21.61 -14.12
CA GLY A 281 -3.86 -22.37 -15.25
C GLY A 281 -3.43 -21.79 -16.60
N LEU A 282 -3.42 -20.46 -16.73
CA LEU A 282 -2.92 -19.78 -17.93
C LEU A 282 -1.44 -20.07 -18.15
N GLY A 283 -0.61 -19.97 -17.11
CA GLY A 283 0.82 -20.28 -17.22
C GLY A 283 1.08 -21.75 -17.58
N ILE A 284 0.37 -22.69 -16.95
CA ILE A 284 0.46 -24.13 -17.26
C ILE A 284 0.00 -24.38 -18.70
N PHE A 285 -1.08 -23.75 -19.15
CA PHE A 285 -1.56 -23.85 -20.52
C PHE A 285 -0.51 -23.34 -21.51
N CYS A 286 0.14 -22.20 -21.25
CA CYS A 286 1.24 -21.71 -22.07
C CYS A 286 2.43 -22.68 -22.11
N VAL A 287 2.79 -23.31 -20.98
CA VAL A 287 3.82 -24.35 -20.94
C VAL A 287 3.40 -25.57 -21.77
N ALA A 288 2.18 -26.05 -21.62
CA ALA A 288 1.67 -27.20 -22.38
C ALA A 288 1.63 -26.93 -23.90
N LEU A 289 1.24 -25.72 -24.31
CA LEU A 289 1.31 -25.27 -25.70
C LEU A 289 2.75 -25.29 -26.22
N THR A 290 3.73 -24.85 -25.44
CA THR A 290 5.14 -24.78 -25.86
C THR A 290 5.84 -26.14 -25.88
N LEU A 291 5.38 -27.09 -25.06
CA LEU A 291 5.88 -28.47 -25.03
C LEU A 291 5.28 -29.38 -26.12
N GLY A 292 4.37 -28.87 -26.95
CA GLY A 292 3.76 -29.67 -28.00
C GLY A 292 2.73 -30.69 -27.50
N ALA A 293 2.26 -30.57 -26.25
CA ALA A 293 1.36 -31.54 -25.62
C ALA A 293 -0.03 -31.61 -26.30
N PHE A 294 -0.39 -30.61 -27.10
CA PHE A 294 -1.63 -30.61 -27.88
C PHE A 294 -1.32 -30.70 -29.37
N ALA A 295 -1.38 -31.92 -29.92
CA ALA A 295 -1.21 -32.15 -31.36
C ALA A 295 -2.15 -31.31 -32.23
N TRP A 296 -3.33 -30.92 -31.71
CA TRP A 296 -4.29 -30.07 -32.42
C TRP A 296 -3.85 -28.60 -32.54
N PHE A 297 -3.05 -28.08 -31.60
CA PHE A 297 -2.44 -26.74 -31.73
C PHE A 297 -1.13 -26.76 -32.53
N HIS A 298 -0.64 -27.96 -32.84
CA HIS A 298 0.56 -28.21 -33.64
C HIS A 298 0.22 -29.05 -34.87
N PRO A 299 -0.64 -28.57 -35.79
CA PRO A 299 -0.86 -29.28 -37.05
C PRO A 299 0.50 -29.49 -37.72
N SER A 300 0.82 -30.75 -37.99
CA SER A 300 2.11 -31.17 -38.56
C SER A 300 2.47 -30.40 -39.83
N GLU A 301 1.49 -29.85 -40.54
CA GLU A 301 1.65 -29.06 -41.77
C GLU A 301 2.14 -27.62 -41.54
N LEU A 302 1.90 -27.01 -40.37
CA LEU A 302 2.40 -25.68 -40.02
C LEU A 302 3.74 -25.73 -39.27
N PHE A 303 4.09 -26.89 -38.71
CA PHE A 303 5.19 -27.03 -37.74
C PHE A 303 6.25 -28.07 -38.10
N ASN A 304 5.97 -29.02 -39.01
CA ASN A 304 7.05 -29.69 -39.73
C ASN A 304 7.44 -28.76 -40.87
N SER A 305 8.57 -28.06 -40.73
CA SER A 305 9.27 -27.58 -41.91
C SER A 305 9.59 -28.83 -42.75
N PRO A 306 9.01 -29.00 -43.94
CA PRO A 306 9.52 -30.00 -44.86
C PRO A 306 10.95 -29.56 -45.16
N ASP A 307 11.91 -30.44 -44.86
CA ASP A 307 13.33 -30.25 -45.12
C ASP A 307 14.03 -29.16 -44.29
N LEU A 308 14.61 -29.59 -43.16
CA LEU A 308 15.74 -28.90 -42.54
C LEU A 308 16.93 -28.97 -43.52
N VAL A 309 17.10 -27.95 -44.35
CA VAL A 309 18.31 -27.81 -45.16
C VAL A 309 19.40 -27.31 -44.21
N VAL A 310 20.41 -28.14 -43.98
CA VAL A 310 21.48 -27.95 -42.96
C VAL A 310 22.30 -26.66 -43.18
N ASP A 311 22.16 -26.01 -44.33
CA ASP A 311 22.94 -24.84 -44.75
C ASP A 311 22.31 -23.48 -44.44
N GLN A 312 21.05 -23.41 -43.98
CA GLN A 312 20.40 -22.13 -43.68
C GLN A 312 20.36 -21.85 -42.15
N PRO A 313 21.19 -20.94 -41.63
CA PRO A 313 21.35 -20.71 -40.19
C PRO A 313 20.11 -20.14 -39.47
N TRP A 314 19.03 -19.85 -40.19
CA TRP A 314 17.74 -19.38 -39.65
C TRP A 314 16.64 -20.44 -39.65
N GLN A 315 16.85 -21.64 -40.21
CA GLN A 315 15.86 -22.73 -40.23
C GLN A 315 15.77 -23.53 -38.90
N GLY A 316 16.41 -23.05 -37.82
CA GLY A 316 16.19 -23.54 -36.44
C GLY A 316 14.84 -23.10 -35.85
N GLY A 317 13.75 -23.21 -36.63
CA GLY A 317 12.42 -22.63 -36.37
C GLY A 317 11.77 -23.05 -35.06
N TRP A 318 12.09 -24.25 -34.55
CA TRP A 318 11.67 -24.71 -33.22
C TRP A 318 12.56 -24.19 -32.08
N THR A 319 13.87 -24.14 -32.30
CA THR A 319 14.85 -23.92 -31.22
C THR A 319 14.90 -22.50 -30.67
N THR A 320 14.44 -21.50 -31.43
CA THR A 320 14.49 -20.09 -31.00
C THR A 320 13.12 -19.52 -30.64
N LYS A 321 12.07 -19.79 -31.44
CA LYS A 321 10.71 -19.31 -31.14
C LYS A 321 10.00 -20.15 -30.08
N GLY A 322 10.05 -21.48 -30.19
CA GLY A 322 9.46 -22.39 -29.20
C GLY A 322 10.15 -22.28 -27.84
N PHE A 323 11.48 -22.21 -27.84
CA PHE A 323 12.26 -21.96 -26.63
C PHE A 323 11.94 -20.59 -26.00
N GLY A 324 11.83 -19.52 -26.80
CA GLY A 324 11.46 -18.21 -26.28
C GLY A 324 10.07 -18.19 -25.62
N ALA A 325 9.09 -18.84 -26.24
CA ALA A 325 7.75 -18.97 -25.69
C ALA A 325 7.74 -19.84 -24.41
N PHE A 326 8.51 -20.93 -24.38
CA PHE A 326 8.68 -21.78 -23.19
C PHE A 326 9.29 -20.99 -22.03
N VAL A 327 10.39 -20.28 -22.27
CA VAL A 327 11.04 -19.41 -21.26
C VAL A 327 10.08 -18.34 -20.78
N ALA A 328 9.28 -17.73 -21.65
CA ALA A 328 8.27 -16.75 -21.26
C ALA A 328 7.17 -17.36 -20.38
N ALA A 329 6.66 -18.55 -20.72
CA ALA A 329 5.64 -19.26 -19.96
C ALA A 329 6.17 -19.69 -18.57
N GLU A 330 7.39 -20.22 -18.51
CA GLU A 330 8.07 -20.57 -17.27
C GLU A 330 8.33 -19.34 -16.41
N THR A 331 8.83 -18.25 -17.01
CA THR A 331 9.05 -16.97 -16.31
C THR A 331 7.74 -16.42 -15.76
N LEU A 332 6.64 -16.54 -16.50
CA LEU A 332 5.31 -16.16 -16.03
C LEU A 332 4.88 -17.00 -14.82
N LEU A 333 5.05 -18.33 -14.87
CA LEU A 333 4.69 -19.21 -13.76
C LEU A 333 5.54 -18.95 -12.52
N VAL A 334 6.87 -18.94 -12.66
CA VAL A 334 7.81 -18.69 -11.56
C VAL A 334 7.63 -17.29 -11.01
N GLY A 335 7.49 -16.29 -11.88
CA GLY A 335 7.23 -14.90 -11.49
C GLY A 335 5.92 -14.75 -10.74
N THR A 336 4.83 -15.34 -11.25
CA THR A 336 3.51 -15.35 -10.57
C THR A 336 3.60 -16.04 -9.22
N PHE A 337 4.30 -17.18 -9.14
CA PHE A 337 4.49 -17.92 -7.90
C PHE A 337 5.29 -17.13 -6.86
N ALA A 338 6.44 -16.59 -7.26
CA ALA A 338 7.31 -15.80 -6.39
C ALA A 338 6.58 -14.56 -5.88
N TYR A 339 5.86 -13.87 -6.76
CA TYR A 339 5.11 -12.67 -6.43
C TYR A 339 3.90 -12.96 -5.52
N GLN A 340 3.12 -14.01 -5.79
CA GLN A 340 2.05 -14.43 -4.87
C GLN A 340 2.60 -14.87 -3.51
N THR A 341 3.76 -15.53 -3.48
CA THR A 341 4.46 -15.93 -2.25
C THR A 341 4.89 -14.70 -1.44
N TRP A 342 5.44 -13.69 -2.12
CA TRP A 342 5.81 -12.42 -1.51
C TRP A 342 4.60 -11.69 -0.92
N LEU A 343 3.51 -11.54 -1.68
CA LEU A 343 2.26 -10.93 -1.22
C LEU A 343 1.66 -11.68 -0.01
N ALA A 344 1.71 -13.01 -0.03
CA ALA A 344 1.17 -13.83 1.04
C ALA A 344 1.99 -13.69 2.33
N THR A 345 3.30 -13.49 2.18
CA THR A 345 4.24 -13.32 3.30
C THR A 345 4.17 -11.93 3.93
N HIS A 346 4.00 -10.88 3.14
CA HIS A 346 4.08 -9.50 3.65
C HIS A 346 2.72 -8.90 3.98
N ASP A 347 1.74 -9.11 3.11
CA ASP A 347 0.42 -8.46 3.21
C ASP A 347 -0.69 -9.47 3.55
N GLY A 348 -0.37 -10.78 3.62
CA GLY A 348 -1.37 -11.83 3.75
C GLY A 348 -2.28 -11.91 2.52
N GLN A 349 -1.79 -11.50 1.35
CA GLN A 349 -2.59 -11.40 0.13
C GLN A 349 -2.13 -12.37 -0.96
N SER A 350 -2.99 -12.58 -1.94
CA SER A 350 -2.64 -13.13 -3.25
C SER A 350 -3.19 -12.17 -4.29
N ILE A 351 -2.87 -12.34 -5.56
CA ILE A 351 -3.36 -11.43 -6.63
C ILE A 351 -4.89 -11.37 -6.60
N GLY A 352 -5.57 -12.50 -6.54
CA GLY A 352 -7.03 -12.57 -6.46
C GLY A 352 -7.59 -11.92 -5.19
N LYS A 353 -6.94 -12.08 -4.03
CA LYS A 353 -7.38 -11.45 -2.78
C LYS A 353 -7.17 -9.94 -2.78
N LEU A 354 -6.03 -9.48 -3.29
CA LEU A 354 -5.71 -8.07 -3.46
C LEU A 354 -6.77 -7.37 -4.34
N LEU A 355 -7.10 -7.98 -5.49
CA LEU A 355 -8.11 -7.46 -6.42
C LEU A 355 -9.52 -7.41 -5.82
N LEU A 356 -9.89 -8.38 -4.97
CA LEU A 356 -11.23 -8.46 -4.40
C LEU A 356 -11.38 -7.77 -3.03
N GLY A 357 -10.29 -7.28 -2.43
CA GLY A 357 -10.32 -6.65 -1.11
C GLY A 357 -10.46 -7.69 0.00
N ALA A 358 -9.61 -8.70 -0.05
CA ALA A 358 -9.47 -9.68 1.01
C ALA A 358 -8.00 -9.70 1.46
N ARG A 359 -7.78 -10.07 2.72
CA ARG A 359 -6.44 -10.41 3.20
C ARG A 359 -6.51 -11.45 4.30
N VAL A 360 -5.37 -12.03 4.58
CA VAL A 360 -5.20 -13.11 5.54
C VAL A 360 -4.54 -12.51 6.76
N VAL A 361 -5.13 -12.72 7.91
CA VAL A 361 -4.58 -12.29 9.19
C VAL A 361 -4.44 -13.51 10.08
N ARG A 362 -3.50 -13.47 11.03
CA ARG A 362 -3.43 -14.52 12.05
C ARG A 362 -4.61 -14.38 13.01
N THR A 363 -4.97 -15.49 13.64
CA THR A 363 -6.01 -15.51 14.68
C THR A 363 -5.59 -14.82 15.97
N ASP A 364 -4.29 -14.61 16.17
CA ASP A 364 -3.68 -13.87 17.27
C ASP A 364 -3.34 -12.41 16.89
N ASP A 365 -3.92 -11.91 15.79
CA ASP A 365 -3.77 -10.55 15.25
C ASP A 365 -2.33 -10.11 14.91
N ARG A 366 -1.36 -11.03 14.95
CA ARG A 366 0.00 -10.79 14.45
C ARG A 366 0.01 -10.80 12.90
N PRO A 367 0.99 -10.13 12.27
CA PRO A 367 1.20 -10.24 10.83
C PRO A 367 1.49 -11.69 10.44
N VAL A 368 0.96 -12.09 9.27
CA VAL A 368 1.25 -13.40 8.68
C VAL A 368 2.73 -13.44 8.29
N ASP A 369 3.40 -14.56 8.54
CA ASP A 369 4.79 -14.79 8.15
C ASP A 369 4.87 -15.82 7.01
N PHE A 370 6.06 -16.07 6.46
CA PHE A 370 6.26 -17.04 5.38
C PHE A 370 5.76 -18.45 5.77
N LEU A 371 6.09 -18.89 6.98
CA LEU A 371 5.74 -20.22 7.48
C LEU A 371 4.22 -20.43 7.48
N ARG A 372 3.46 -19.49 8.05
CA ARG A 372 2.00 -19.60 8.17
C ARG A 372 1.27 -19.16 6.90
N GLY A 373 1.77 -18.15 6.21
CA GLY A 373 1.14 -17.57 5.03
C GLY A 373 1.30 -18.40 3.77
N VAL A 374 2.43 -19.08 3.64
CA VAL A 374 2.82 -19.79 2.41
C VAL A 374 2.95 -21.29 2.70
N LEU A 375 3.84 -21.68 3.59
CA LEU A 375 4.23 -23.08 3.74
C LEU A 375 3.07 -23.94 4.31
N LEU A 376 2.56 -23.58 5.48
CA LEU A 376 1.48 -24.34 6.15
C LEU A 376 0.12 -24.19 5.47
N ARG A 377 -0.07 -23.13 4.69
CA ARG A 377 -1.38 -22.78 4.14
C ARG A 377 -1.55 -23.17 2.67
N THR A 378 -0.55 -22.89 1.85
CA THR A 378 -0.61 -23.09 0.40
C THR A 378 0.18 -24.34 0.01
N TRP A 379 1.42 -24.46 0.49
CA TRP A 379 2.29 -25.56 0.06
C TRP A 379 1.88 -26.91 0.64
N THR A 380 1.28 -26.97 1.83
CA THR A 380 0.80 -28.25 2.39
C THR A 380 -0.21 -28.94 1.48
N LEU A 381 -1.12 -28.18 0.86
CA LEU A 381 -2.08 -28.72 -0.10
C LEU A 381 -1.44 -28.89 -1.49
N GLY A 382 -0.58 -27.95 -1.90
CA GLY A 382 0.14 -28.03 -3.18
C GLY A 382 1.18 -29.15 -3.27
N ALA A 383 1.67 -29.65 -2.14
CA ALA A 383 2.62 -30.75 -2.07
C ALA A 383 1.94 -32.12 -2.29
N LEU A 384 0.64 -32.26 -2.03
CA LEU A 384 -0.06 -33.54 -2.16
C LEU A 384 0.01 -34.12 -3.59
N PRO A 385 -0.23 -33.35 -4.66
CA PRO A 385 -0.02 -33.83 -6.04
C PRO A 385 1.43 -34.22 -6.32
N LEU A 386 2.40 -33.48 -5.79
CA LEU A 386 3.82 -33.78 -6.00
C LEU A 386 4.25 -35.08 -5.29
N VAL A 387 3.75 -35.30 -4.08
CA VAL A 387 3.95 -36.56 -3.35
C VAL A 387 3.30 -37.72 -4.10
N ALA A 388 2.08 -37.54 -4.63
CA ALA A 388 1.44 -38.55 -5.46
C ALA A 388 2.27 -38.86 -6.71
N ALA A 389 2.73 -37.83 -7.43
CA ALA A 389 3.59 -37.99 -8.60
C ALA A 389 4.88 -38.74 -8.27
N ALA A 390 5.53 -38.44 -7.15
CA ALA A 390 6.72 -39.15 -6.68
C ALA A 390 6.43 -40.64 -6.41
N ILE A 391 5.29 -40.96 -5.79
CA ILE A 391 4.87 -42.34 -5.53
C ILE A 391 4.62 -43.10 -6.83
N PHE A 392 3.92 -42.49 -7.79
CA PHE A 392 3.66 -43.11 -9.10
C PHE A 392 4.95 -43.30 -9.90
N ALA A 393 5.84 -42.31 -9.91
CA ALA A 393 7.14 -42.41 -10.55
C ALA A 393 8.01 -43.53 -9.94
N ALA A 394 7.97 -43.69 -8.61
CA ALA A 394 8.70 -44.74 -7.91
C ALA A 394 8.16 -46.16 -8.19
N ARG A 395 6.91 -46.27 -8.64
CA ARG A 395 6.26 -47.52 -9.05
C ARG A 395 6.36 -47.81 -10.55
N SER A 396 6.92 -46.89 -11.32
CA SER A 396 7.12 -47.08 -12.76
C SER A 396 8.10 -48.22 -13.01
N GLU A 397 7.81 -49.07 -13.99
CA GLU A 397 8.72 -50.15 -14.43
C GLU A 397 10.07 -49.59 -14.93
N ALA A 398 10.08 -48.35 -15.41
CA ALA A 398 11.28 -47.64 -15.85
C ALA A 398 12.18 -47.17 -14.68
N GLY A 399 11.75 -47.36 -13.43
CA GLY A 399 12.44 -46.89 -12.23
C GLY A 399 12.25 -45.40 -11.94
N TYR A 400 12.63 -44.97 -10.73
CA TYR A 400 12.51 -43.56 -10.32
C TYR A 400 13.56 -42.69 -11.00
N SER A 401 13.11 -41.79 -11.88
CA SER A 401 13.91 -40.76 -12.54
C SER A 401 13.17 -39.42 -12.58
N ALA A 402 13.90 -38.34 -12.88
CA ALA A 402 13.28 -37.03 -13.09
C ALA A 402 12.22 -37.08 -14.21
N ARG A 403 12.50 -37.82 -15.29
CA ARG A 403 11.56 -38.00 -16.41
C ARG A 403 10.25 -38.64 -15.97
N THR A 404 10.33 -39.80 -15.31
CA THR A 404 9.14 -40.52 -14.82
C THR A 404 8.36 -39.70 -13.79
N PHE A 405 9.03 -38.83 -13.02
CA PHE A 405 8.37 -37.90 -12.10
C PHE A 405 7.54 -36.85 -12.83
N PHE A 406 8.13 -36.15 -13.81
CA PHE A 406 7.40 -35.13 -14.59
C PHE A 406 6.29 -35.75 -15.44
N GLU A 407 6.50 -36.94 -16.00
CA GLU A 407 5.44 -37.71 -16.68
C GLU A 407 4.31 -38.05 -15.70
N ALA A 408 4.62 -38.45 -14.47
CA ALA A 408 3.62 -38.74 -13.45
C ALA A 408 2.76 -37.52 -13.06
N ILE A 409 3.32 -36.30 -13.04
CA ILE A 409 2.59 -35.07 -12.66
C ILE A 409 1.32 -34.87 -13.50
N VAL A 410 1.39 -35.18 -14.80
CA VAL A 410 0.28 -34.97 -15.75
C VAL A 410 -0.65 -36.17 -15.86
N THR A 411 -0.43 -37.24 -15.08
CA THR A 411 -1.28 -38.42 -15.13
C THR A 411 -2.65 -38.20 -14.47
N VAL A 412 -3.66 -38.92 -14.96
CA VAL A 412 -5.03 -38.89 -14.41
C VAL A 412 -5.07 -39.13 -12.90
N PRO A 413 -4.32 -40.08 -12.30
CA PRO A 413 -4.33 -40.27 -10.86
C PRO A 413 -3.83 -39.07 -10.07
N VAL A 414 -2.73 -38.42 -10.50
CA VAL A 414 -2.19 -37.23 -9.83
C VAL A 414 -3.14 -36.04 -9.98
N PHE A 415 -3.76 -35.91 -11.15
CA PHE A 415 -4.80 -34.93 -11.38
C PHE A 415 -6.02 -35.15 -10.45
N GLY A 416 -6.44 -36.40 -10.26
CA GLY A 416 -7.49 -36.78 -9.31
C GLY A 416 -7.17 -36.39 -7.87
N VAL A 417 -5.92 -36.61 -7.42
CA VAL A 417 -5.44 -36.14 -6.10
C VAL A 417 -5.51 -34.62 -5.98
N THR A 418 -5.14 -33.90 -7.05
CA THR A 418 -5.22 -32.44 -7.11
C THR A 418 -6.66 -31.94 -6.96
N LEU A 419 -7.60 -32.50 -7.73
CA LEU A 419 -9.02 -32.15 -7.63
C LEU A 419 -9.59 -32.46 -6.25
N LEU A 420 -9.24 -33.60 -5.66
CA LEU A 420 -9.69 -33.98 -4.33
C LEU A 420 -9.18 -32.99 -3.27
N ALA A 421 -7.90 -32.61 -3.30
CA ALA A 421 -7.32 -31.64 -2.37
C ALA A 421 -8.00 -30.26 -2.49
N LEU A 422 -8.24 -29.79 -3.72
CA LEU A 422 -8.97 -28.55 -3.98
C LEU A 422 -10.43 -28.62 -3.51
N GLY A 423 -11.09 -29.76 -3.75
CA GLY A 423 -12.46 -30.03 -3.32
C GLY A 423 -12.60 -30.00 -1.80
N ILE A 424 -11.73 -30.72 -1.08
CA ILE A 424 -11.67 -30.71 0.38
C ILE A 424 -11.45 -29.27 0.89
N GLY A 425 -10.49 -28.55 0.30
CA GLY A 425 -10.23 -27.15 0.65
C GLY A 425 -11.47 -26.26 0.50
N THR A 426 -12.15 -26.37 -0.64
CA THR A 426 -13.35 -25.59 -1.00
C THR A 426 -14.54 -25.90 -0.09
N VAL A 427 -14.86 -27.19 0.06
CA VAL A 427 -15.97 -27.67 0.91
C VAL A 427 -15.71 -27.28 2.37
N SER A 428 -14.47 -27.38 2.84
CA SER A 428 -14.12 -27.00 4.22
C SER A 428 -14.41 -25.52 4.50
N VAL A 429 -14.17 -24.62 3.55
CA VAL A 429 -14.48 -23.19 3.70
C VAL A 429 -15.99 -22.94 3.66
N ALA A 430 -16.70 -23.61 2.76
CA ALA A 430 -18.14 -23.42 2.56
C ALA A 430 -18.97 -23.92 3.75
N MET A 431 -18.58 -25.03 4.38
CA MET A 431 -19.32 -25.65 5.49
C MET A 431 -18.91 -25.14 6.89
N ALA A 432 -17.79 -24.44 7.00
CA ALA A 432 -17.26 -23.98 8.28
C ALA A 432 -18.10 -22.84 8.87
N LYS A 433 -18.61 -23.02 10.10
CA LYS A 433 -19.32 -21.96 10.86
C LYS A 433 -18.43 -20.74 11.12
N ASP A 434 -17.15 -20.96 11.40
CA ASP A 434 -16.13 -19.92 11.59
C ASP A 434 -15.59 -19.37 10.25
N ARG A 435 -16.15 -19.84 9.12
CA ARG A 435 -15.71 -19.54 7.76
C ARG A 435 -14.22 -19.83 7.53
N ARG A 436 -13.54 -20.66 8.34
CA ARG A 436 -12.12 -21.00 8.15
C ARG A 436 -11.97 -22.32 7.40
N GLY A 437 -11.15 -22.32 6.35
CA GLY A 437 -10.80 -23.54 5.64
C GLY A 437 -9.88 -24.45 6.46
N LEU A 438 -9.72 -25.70 6.05
CA LEU A 438 -8.78 -26.64 6.69
C LEU A 438 -7.36 -26.06 6.77
N HIS A 439 -6.87 -25.49 5.67
CA HIS A 439 -5.55 -24.84 5.60
C HIS A 439 -5.43 -23.63 6.54
N ASP A 440 -6.52 -22.87 6.74
CA ASP A 440 -6.52 -21.75 7.69
C ASP A 440 -6.46 -22.22 9.15
N ARG A 441 -7.06 -23.38 9.45
CA ARG A 441 -6.99 -23.98 10.78
C ARG A 441 -5.58 -24.48 11.09
N ILE A 442 -4.98 -25.18 10.14
CA ILE A 442 -3.58 -25.66 10.24
C ILE A 442 -2.61 -24.49 10.43
N ALA A 443 -2.79 -23.40 9.66
CA ALA A 443 -1.92 -22.22 9.73
C ALA A 443 -2.23 -21.26 10.89
N GLY A 444 -3.34 -21.45 11.61
CA GLY A 444 -3.78 -20.49 12.63
C GLY A 444 -4.18 -19.12 12.06
N THR A 445 -4.69 -19.08 10.83
CA THR A 445 -5.07 -17.86 10.09
C THR A 445 -6.58 -17.74 9.89
N LYS A 446 -7.06 -16.56 9.51
CA LYS A 446 -8.43 -16.27 9.04
C LYS A 446 -8.37 -15.28 7.87
N VAL A 447 -9.38 -15.32 6.99
CA VAL A 447 -9.50 -14.35 5.88
C VAL A 447 -10.50 -13.29 6.28
N VAL A 448 -10.08 -12.04 6.21
CA VAL A 448 -10.88 -10.86 6.56
C VAL A 448 -11.10 -10.00 5.32
N ALA A 449 -12.18 -9.23 5.33
CA ALA A 449 -12.37 -8.17 4.36
C ALA A 449 -11.23 -7.14 4.53
N ALA A 450 -10.75 -6.62 3.41
CA ALA A 450 -9.72 -5.59 3.35
C ALA A 450 -10.16 -4.53 2.34
N GLU A 451 -9.48 -3.38 2.37
CA GLU A 451 -9.64 -2.40 1.31
C GLU A 451 -9.27 -3.04 -0.04
N ARG A 452 -10.12 -2.84 -1.04
CA ARG A 452 -9.84 -3.31 -2.40
C ARG A 452 -8.65 -2.54 -2.92
N PHE A 453 -7.76 -3.24 -3.64
CA PHE A 453 -6.78 -2.54 -4.45
C PHE A 453 -7.50 -1.74 -5.53
N ALA A 454 -7.68 -0.45 -5.26
CA ALA A 454 -8.03 0.51 -6.28
C ALA A 454 -6.72 0.90 -6.95
N LEU A 455 -6.54 0.50 -8.21
CA LEU A 455 -5.62 1.24 -9.06
C LEU A 455 -6.06 2.70 -8.95
N GLU A 456 -5.14 3.61 -8.58
CA GLU A 456 -5.40 5.02 -8.84
C GLU A 456 -5.85 5.09 -10.29
N PRO A 457 -6.96 5.80 -10.59
CA PRO A 457 -7.48 5.84 -11.94
C PRO A 457 -6.34 6.31 -12.84
N ILE A 458 -5.70 5.34 -13.51
CA ILE A 458 -4.72 5.60 -14.55
C ILE A 458 -5.43 6.61 -15.44
N GLN A 459 -4.77 7.72 -15.77
CA GLN A 459 -5.31 8.81 -16.57
C GLN A 459 -5.62 8.36 -18.01
N LEU A 460 -6.42 7.30 -18.18
CA LEU A 460 -7.10 6.90 -19.40
C LEU A 460 -8.41 7.68 -19.57
N GLY A 461 -8.60 8.80 -18.85
CA GLY A 461 -9.73 9.70 -19.02
C GLY A 461 -11.07 9.21 -18.44
N VAL A 462 -11.11 8.07 -17.74
CA VAL A 462 -12.36 7.52 -17.18
C VAL A 462 -12.19 7.27 -15.69
N LYS A 463 -12.87 8.07 -14.86
CA LYS A 463 -12.86 7.93 -13.40
C LYS A 463 -13.75 6.75 -12.97
N GLY A 464 -13.14 5.84 -12.21
CA GLY A 464 -13.78 4.69 -11.58
C GLY A 464 -13.24 3.40 -12.16
N THR A 465 -12.73 2.50 -11.32
CA THR A 465 -12.57 1.08 -11.68
C THR A 465 -13.94 0.58 -12.11
N ASP A 466 -14.14 0.48 -13.42
CA ASP A 466 -15.41 0.07 -14.00
C ASP A 466 -15.74 -1.34 -13.45
N PRO A 467 -16.81 -1.52 -12.66
CA PRO A 467 -17.23 -2.83 -12.17
C PRO A 467 -17.38 -3.83 -13.32
N ILE A 468 -17.60 -3.36 -14.55
CA ILE A 468 -17.65 -4.15 -15.77
C ILE A 468 -16.28 -4.78 -16.10
N VAL A 469 -15.15 -4.11 -15.85
CA VAL A 469 -13.80 -4.69 -16.13
C VAL A 469 -13.49 -5.83 -15.18
N VAL A 470 -13.76 -5.66 -13.88
CA VAL A 470 -13.62 -6.73 -12.88
C VAL A 470 -14.56 -7.88 -13.20
N GLN A 471 -15.81 -7.58 -13.57
CA GLN A 471 -16.78 -8.59 -13.98
C GLN A 471 -16.34 -9.34 -15.25
N ARG A 472 -15.77 -8.65 -16.25
CA ARG A 472 -15.21 -9.26 -17.47
C ARG A 472 -14.00 -10.14 -17.17
N LEU A 473 -13.12 -9.75 -16.24
CA LEU A 473 -12.01 -10.58 -15.80
C LEU A 473 -12.50 -11.84 -15.07
N ILE A 474 -13.54 -11.72 -14.23
CA ILE A 474 -14.17 -12.86 -13.56
C ILE A 474 -14.79 -13.81 -14.59
N TRP A 475 -15.54 -13.29 -15.57
CA TRP A 475 -16.13 -14.10 -16.64
C TRP A 475 -15.08 -14.72 -17.55
N GLY A 476 -14.01 -13.98 -17.88
CA GLY A 476 -12.88 -14.51 -18.65
C GLY A 476 -12.18 -15.66 -17.92
N GLY A 477 -11.90 -15.50 -16.62
CA GLY A 477 -11.35 -16.58 -15.80
C GLY A 477 -12.30 -17.78 -15.68
N ALA A 478 -13.60 -17.56 -15.50
CA ALA A 478 -14.60 -18.62 -15.46
C ALA A 478 -14.70 -19.38 -16.80
N LEU A 479 -14.68 -18.65 -17.92
CA LEU A 479 -14.70 -19.24 -19.27
C LEU A 479 -13.44 -20.09 -19.51
N ILE A 480 -12.25 -19.60 -19.16
CA ILE A 480 -11.00 -20.37 -19.23
C ILE A 480 -11.12 -21.63 -18.37
N GLY A 481 -11.64 -21.52 -17.14
CA GLY A 481 -11.89 -22.67 -16.28
C GLY A 481 -12.84 -23.71 -16.91
N VAL A 482 -13.93 -23.27 -17.53
CA VAL A 482 -14.86 -24.15 -18.26
C VAL A 482 -14.19 -24.81 -19.46
N LEU A 483 -13.38 -24.08 -20.23
CA LEU A 483 -12.66 -24.63 -21.39
C LEU A 483 -11.60 -25.66 -20.98
N ILE A 484 -10.93 -25.47 -19.84
CA ILE A 484 -10.00 -26.46 -19.26
C ILE A 484 -10.77 -27.71 -18.85
N LEU A 485 -11.90 -27.56 -18.14
CA LEU A 485 -12.73 -28.70 -17.72
C LEU A 485 -13.35 -29.45 -18.90
N ALA A 486 -13.77 -28.74 -19.95
CA ALA A 486 -14.33 -29.35 -21.16
C ALA A 486 -13.26 -30.12 -21.95
N ASN A 487 -12.05 -29.56 -22.11
CA ASN A 487 -10.93 -30.28 -22.75
C ASN A 487 -10.51 -31.50 -21.95
N LEU A 488 -10.48 -31.38 -20.62
CA LEU A 488 -10.21 -32.52 -19.75
C LEU A 488 -11.29 -33.59 -19.90
N GLY A 489 -12.56 -33.21 -19.93
CA GLY A 489 -13.68 -34.13 -20.15
C GLY A 489 -13.58 -34.85 -21.50
N ALA A 490 -13.20 -34.14 -22.56
CA ALA A 490 -12.96 -34.74 -23.88
C ALA A 490 -11.76 -35.70 -23.87
N TYR A 491 -10.65 -35.30 -23.24
CA TYR A 491 -9.47 -36.16 -23.09
C TYR A 491 -9.77 -37.45 -22.29
N LEU A 492 -10.56 -37.34 -21.23
CA LEU A 492 -11.02 -38.49 -20.45
C LEU A 492 -11.98 -39.38 -21.22
N ALA A 493 -12.85 -38.81 -22.07
CA ALA A 493 -13.75 -39.58 -22.93
C ALA A 493 -12.99 -40.33 -24.04
N ASP A 494 -11.90 -39.76 -24.58
CA ASP A 494 -11.02 -40.45 -25.53
C ASP A 494 -10.21 -41.58 -24.87
N LEU A 495 -9.90 -41.46 -23.57
CA LEU A 495 -9.24 -42.54 -22.81
C LEU A 495 -10.13 -43.78 -22.65
N ASP A 496 -11.45 -43.63 -22.55
CA ASP A 496 -12.39 -44.77 -22.55
C ASP A 496 -12.42 -45.51 -23.90
N PHE A 497 -11.97 -44.88 -24.99
CA PHE A 497 -11.84 -45.52 -26.30
C PHE A 497 -10.65 -46.49 -26.39
N PHE A 498 -9.70 -46.43 -25.44
CA PHE A 498 -8.52 -47.30 -25.39
C PHE A 498 -8.63 -48.45 -24.37
N ILE A 499 -9.73 -48.53 -23.61
CA ILE A 499 -9.96 -49.57 -22.59
C ILE A 499 -10.79 -50.76 -23.14
N TYR A 500 -11.13 -50.77 -24.44
CA TYR A 500 -11.78 -51.91 -25.11
C TYR A 500 -10.89 -52.60 -26.13
#